data_AF-A0A9Q8ZAB5-F1
#
_entry.id   AF-A0A9Q8ZAB5-F1
#
_cell.length_a   1.000
_cell.length_b   1.000
_cell.length_c   1.000
_cell.angle_alpha   90.00
_cell.angle_beta   90.00
_cell.angle_gamma   90.00
#
_symmetry.space_group_name_H-M   'P 1'
#
loop_
_entity.id
_entity.type
_entity.pdbx_description
1 polymer ?
#
loop_
_entity_poly.entity_id
_entity_poly.type
_entity_poly.pdbx_seq_one_letter_code
_entity_poly.pdbx_strand_id
1 'polypeptide(L)'
;MGSTTPSHESAVEATGMPQPEQLAIGVPLGFAAQLRAVQQTQREQAERIAILESENAKLKENLEVKITDLVVRVENLEQHKELLTVRRKELVTLLSNLRTLHLDADNAFQMRAVDIQPDDAEGMLGLCNTQIITTMSHHQRAIAQLRVTTQLQTYPMYHQQARPPVMPPRTSGRYPHWYGREGYCLEHGTPYQCFTCDRRYENLPAPQGNTAPGKKKS
;
A
#
# COMPACT_ATOMS: atom_id res chain seq x y z
N MET A 1 -3.31 -11.66 -44.14
CA MET A 1 -3.34 -13.13 -44.27
C MET A 1 -3.01 -13.70 -42.89
N GLY A 2 -3.82 -14.47 -42.18
CA GLY A 2 -5.12 -15.02 -42.46
C GLY A 2 -6.04 -14.89 -41.24
N SER A 3 -7.32 -14.77 -41.58
CA SER A 3 -8.51 -15.00 -40.78
C SER A 3 -8.55 -16.39 -40.15
N THR A 4 -9.03 -16.49 -38.92
CA THR A 4 -10.05 -17.49 -38.53
C THR A 4 -10.67 -17.10 -37.19
N THR A 5 -11.95 -16.79 -37.25
CA THR A 5 -12.93 -16.84 -36.15
C THR A 5 -13.16 -18.29 -35.70
N PRO A 6 -13.76 -18.46 -34.52
CA PRO A 6 -14.95 -19.30 -34.49
C PRO A 6 -16.15 -18.59 -33.84
N SER A 7 -17.29 -18.88 -34.43
CA SER A 7 -18.65 -18.48 -34.04
C SER A 7 -19.26 -19.43 -33.01
N HIS A 8 -20.35 -18.96 -32.40
CA HIS A 8 -21.31 -19.65 -31.50
C HIS A 8 -20.77 -19.87 -30.08
N GLU A 9 -21.48 -19.47 -29.01
CA GLU A 9 -22.88 -19.81 -28.74
C GLU A 9 -23.54 -18.80 -27.79
N SER A 10 -24.81 -18.51 -28.06
CA SER A 10 -25.71 -17.73 -27.23
C SER A 10 -25.87 -18.33 -25.83
N ALA A 11 -25.74 -17.50 -24.80
CA ALA A 11 -26.41 -17.71 -23.51
C ALA A 11 -26.96 -16.36 -23.04
N VAL A 12 -28.16 -16.06 -23.51
CA VAL A 12 -29.04 -15.04 -22.92
C VAL A 12 -29.54 -15.64 -21.61
N GLU A 13 -28.79 -15.43 -20.53
CA GLU A 13 -29.29 -15.77 -19.19
C GLU A 13 -30.14 -14.59 -18.71
N ALA A 14 -31.40 -14.63 -19.12
CA ALA A 14 -32.44 -13.76 -18.63
C ALA A 14 -32.57 -13.98 -17.11
N THR A 15 -32.03 -13.04 -16.35
CA THR A 15 -32.26 -12.96 -14.91
C THR A 15 -33.76 -12.88 -14.67
N GLY A 16 -34.28 -13.92 -14.03
CA GLY A 16 -35.69 -14.21 -13.89
C GLY A 16 -36.50 -13.02 -13.39
N MET A 17 -37.49 -12.63 -14.20
CA MET A 17 -38.66 -11.92 -13.68
C MET A 17 -39.28 -12.79 -12.57
N PRO A 18 -39.66 -12.24 -11.41
CA PRO A 18 -40.48 -12.97 -10.47
C PRO A 18 -41.81 -13.28 -11.18
N GLN A 19 -42.05 -14.56 -11.42
CA GLN A 19 -43.36 -15.07 -11.79
C GLN A 19 -44.39 -14.54 -10.78
N PRO A 20 -45.53 -13.99 -11.22
CA PRO A 20 -46.65 -13.78 -10.33
C PRO A 20 -47.15 -15.17 -9.92
N GLU A 21 -46.85 -15.56 -8.69
CA GLU A 21 -47.36 -16.77 -8.09
C GLU A 21 -48.89 -16.79 -8.19
N GLN A 22 -49.37 -17.99 -8.48
CA GLN A 22 -50.72 -18.33 -8.88
C GLN A 22 -51.78 -17.73 -7.95
N LEU A 23 -52.74 -17.03 -8.57
CA LEU A 23 -54.02 -16.68 -7.97
C LEU A 23 -54.69 -17.96 -7.47
N ALA A 24 -54.61 -18.20 -6.17
CA ALA A 24 -55.43 -19.19 -5.49
C ALA A 24 -56.90 -18.85 -5.76
N ILE A 25 -57.56 -19.71 -6.53
CA ILE A 25 -58.98 -19.62 -6.87
C ILE A 25 -59.77 -19.78 -5.57
N GLY A 26 -60.47 -18.72 -5.15
CA GLY A 26 -61.34 -18.74 -3.98
C GLY A 26 -62.30 -17.56 -3.94
N VAL A 27 -63.53 -17.79 -4.43
CA VAL A 27 -64.76 -16.98 -4.28
C VAL A 27 -64.86 -15.72 -5.17
N PRO A 28 -65.98 -15.51 -5.91
CA PRO A 28 -66.22 -14.31 -6.71
C PRO A 28 -66.48 -13.13 -5.78
N LEU A 29 -65.41 -12.43 -5.40
CA LEU A 29 -65.48 -11.08 -4.88
C LEU A 29 -66.23 -10.20 -5.89
N GLY A 30 -67.25 -9.47 -5.46
CA GLY A 30 -67.96 -8.52 -6.32
C GLY A 30 -66.99 -7.52 -6.95
N PHE A 31 -67.33 -6.97 -8.13
CA PHE A 31 -66.46 -6.07 -8.92
C PHE A 31 -65.78 -4.97 -8.10
N ALA A 32 -66.49 -4.38 -7.14
CA ALA A 32 -65.95 -3.34 -6.24
C ALA A 32 -64.84 -3.84 -5.30
N ALA A 33 -64.83 -5.12 -4.93
CA ALA A 33 -63.78 -5.71 -4.12
C ALA A 33 -62.56 -6.12 -4.98
N GLN A 34 -62.77 -6.59 -6.22
CA GLN A 34 -61.69 -6.79 -7.18
C GLN A 34 -60.98 -5.47 -7.52
N LEU A 35 -61.74 -4.38 -7.76
CA LEU A 35 -61.17 -3.07 -8.04
C LEU A 35 -60.30 -2.55 -6.87
N ARG A 36 -60.75 -2.77 -5.62
CA ARG A 36 -59.98 -2.41 -4.43
C ARG A 36 -58.70 -3.24 -4.28
N ALA A 37 -58.74 -4.55 -4.58
CA ALA A 37 -57.55 -5.40 -4.56
C ALA A 37 -56.52 -4.97 -5.62
N VAL A 38 -56.98 -4.60 -6.82
CA VAL A 38 -56.10 -4.07 -7.88
C VAL A 38 -55.50 -2.72 -7.49
N GLN A 39 -56.29 -1.81 -6.90
CA GLN A 39 -55.77 -0.53 -6.42
C GLN A 39 -54.75 -0.69 -5.29
N GLN A 40 -54.99 -1.65 -4.39
CA GLN A 40 -54.07 -1.93 -3.29
C GLN A 40 -52.75 -2.51 -3.80
N THR A 41 -52.81 -3.50 -4.69
CA THR A 41 -51.60 -4.06 -5.34
C THR A 41 -50.86 -3.03 -6.18
N GLN A 42 -51.55 -2.12 -6.87
CA GLN A 42 -50.90 -1.00 -7.57
C GLN A 42 -50.16 -0.06 -6.63
N ARG A 43 -50.74 0.25 -5.45
CA ARG A 43 -50.06 1.08 -4.43
C ARG A 43 -48.82 0.38 -3.88
N GLU A 44 -48.94 -0.90 -3.54
CA GLU A 44 -47.82 -1.70 -3.04
C GLU A 44 -46.69 -1.82 -4.09
N GLN A 45 -47.05 -2.00 -5.36
CA GLN A 45 -46.07 -2.00 -6.45
C GLN A 45 -45.41 -0.63 -6.64
N ALA A 46 -46.18 0.46 -6.60
CA ALA A 46 -45.64 1.81 -6.71
C ALA A 46 -44.67 2.15 -5.57
N GLU A 47 -45.00 1.75 -4.34
CA GLU A 47 -44.12 1.91 -3.17
C GLU A 47 -42.83 1.10 -3.32
N ARG A 48 -42.93 -0.16 -3.76
CA ARG A 48 -41.76 -1.00 -4.00
C ARG A 48 -40.86 -0.44 -5.09
N ILE A 49 -41.43 0.09 -6.18
CA ILE A 49 -40.68 0.75 -7.25
C ILE A 49 -39.94 1.97 -6.69
N ALA A 50 -40.62 2.83 -5.91
CA ALA A 50 -40.00 4.01 -5.33
C ALA A 50 -38.82 3.68 -4.40
N ILE A 51 -38.96 2.62 -3.58
CA ILE A 51 -37.87 2.14 -2.72
C ILE A 51 -36.69 1.67 -3.57
N LEU A 52 -36.95 0.80 -4.56
CA LEU A 52 -35.91 0.26 -5.44
C LEU A 52 -35.20 1.36 -6.24
N GLU A 53 -35.92 2.37 -6.72
CA GLU A 53 -35.34 3.53 -7.40
C GLU A 53 -34.42 4.34 -6.46
N SER A 54 -34.83 4.54 -5.21
CA SER A 54 -34.01 5.23 -4.21
C SER A 54 -32.74 4.45 -3.85
N GLU A 55 -32.84 3.12 -3.75
CA GLU A 55 -31.69 2.24 -3.50
C GLU A 55 -30.75 2.22 -4.70
N ASN A 56 -31.28 2.15 -5.93
CA ASN A 56 -30.50 2.24 -7.15
C ASN A 56 -29.74 3.56 -7.25
N ALA A 57 -30.38 4.69 -6.90
CA ALA A 57 -29.73 6.00 -6.86
C ALA A 57 -28.56 6.01 -5.87
N LYS A 58 -28.76 5.50 -4.64
CA LYS A 58 -27.69 5.38 -3.64
C LYS A 58 -26.56 4.46 -4.08
N LEU A 59 -26.87 3.35 -4.76
CA LEU A 59 -25.85 2.44 -5.27
C LEU A 59 -25.01 3.10 -6.37
N LYS A 60 -25.65 3.84 -7.28
CA LYS A 60 -24.95 4.61 -8.33
C LYS A 60 -24.02 5.65 -7.73
N GLU A 61 -24.50 6.44 -6.78
CA GLU A 61 -23.69 7.45 -6.08
C GLU A 61 -22.47 6.81 -5.38
N ASN A 62 -22.69 5.72 -4.64
CA ASN A 62 -21.60 4.99 -3.98
C ASN A 62 -20.58 4.42 -4.98
N LEU A 63 -21.03 3.96 -6.14
CA LEU A 63 -20.14 3.48 -7.20
C LEU A 63 -19.35 4.62 -7.82
N GLU A 64 -19.97 5.77 -8.08
CA GLU A 64 -19.29 6.96 -8.60
C GLU A 64 -18.20 7.46 -7.63
N VAL A 65 -18.48 7.49 -6.33
CA VAL A 65 -17.48 7.84 -5.31
C VAL A 65 -16.32 6.84 -5.30
N LYS A 66 -16.59 5.54 -5.40
CA LYS A 66 -15.53 4.51 -5.46
C LYS A 66 -14.71 4.59 -6.74
N ILE A 67 -15.36 4.83 -7.87
CA ILE A 67 -14.68 4.98 -9.17
C ILE A 67 -13.75 6.20 -9.11
N THR A 68 -14.24 7.34 -8.61
CA THR A 68 -13.43 8.56 -8.50
C THR A 68 -12.23 8.37 -7.56
N ASP A 69 -12.40 7.73 -6.40
CA ASP A 69 -11.29 7.40 -5.49
C ASP A 69 -10.24 6.49 -6.16
N LEU A 70 -10.69 5.45 -6.87
CA LEU A 70 -9.79 4.55 -7.59
C LEU A 70 -9.03 5.27 -8.72
N VAL A 71 -9.68 6.17 -9.46
CA VAL A 71 -9.03 6.96 -10.51
C VAL A 71 -7.92 7.82 -9.91
N VAL A 72 -8.21 8.58 -8.86
CA VAL A 72 -7.21 9.42 -8.17
C VAL A 72 -6.04 8.57 -7.65
N ARG A 73 -6.34 7.40 -7.09
CA ARG A 73 -5.31 6.47 -6.63
C ARG A 73 -4.42 5.96 -7.76
N VAL A 74 -5.00 5.61 -8.91
CA VAL A 74 -4.25 5.16 -10.09
C VAL A 74 -3.36 6.29 -10.61
N GLU A 75 -3.88 7.50 -10.77
CA GLU A 75 -3.10 8.65 -11.21
C GLU A 75 -1.90 8.93 -10.29
N ASN A 76 -2.11 8.89 -8.97
CA ASN A 76 -1.03 9.05 -7.99
C ASN A 76 0.04 7.95 -8.11
N LEU A 77 -0.37 6.70 -8.35
CA LEU A 77 0.56 5.59 -8.54
C LEU A 77 1.35 5.72 -9.84
N GLU A 78 0.72 6.21 -10.90
CA GLU A 78 1.37 6.47 -12.18
C GLU A 78 2.41 7.58 -12.07
N GLN A 79 2.05 8.71 -11.45
CA GLN A 79 3.00 9.80 -11.16
C GLN A 79 4.19 9.31 -10.31
N HIS A 80 3.92 8.49 -9.30
CA HIS A 80 4.98 7.91 -8.48
C HIS A 80 5.90 6.97 -9.28
N LYS A 81 5.33 6.16 -10.19
CA LYS A 81 6.12 5.28 -11.08
C LYS A 81 7.00 6.09 -12.03
N GLU A 82 6.49 7.19 -12.57
CA GLU A 82 7.28 8.09 -13.42
C GLU A 82 8.45 8.68 -12.65
N LEU A 83 8.21 9.16 -11.43
CA LEU A 83 9.25 9.68 -10.56
C LEU A 83 10.33 8.64 -10.23
N LEU A 84 9.93 7.41 -9.87
CA LEU A 84 10.88 6.32 -9.64
C LEU A 84 11.72 6.00 -10.89
N THR A 85 11.10 6.10 -12.07
CA THR A 85 11.79 5.88 -13.34
C THR A 85 12.83 6.96 -13.61
N VAL A 86 12.50 8.23 -13.35
CA VAL A 86 13.45 9.35 -13.43
C VAL A 86 14.61 9.12 -12.46
N ARG A 87 14.31 8.81 -11.19
CA ARG A 87 15.36 8.54 -10.19
C ARG A 87 16.26 7.38 -10.58
N ARG A 88 15.70 6.30 -11.13
CA ARG A 88 16.51 5.17 -11.61
C ARG A 88 17.47 5.63 -12.71
N LYS A 89 17.03 6.46 -13.65
CA LYS A 89 17.90 7.00 -14.70
C LYS A 89 19.01 7.87 -14.11
N GLU A 90 18.68 8.75 -13.16
CA GLU A 90 19.67 9.58 -12.46
C GLU A 90 20.73 8.74 -11.73
N LEU A 91 20.31 7.71 -10.99
CA LEU A 91 21.21 6.78 -10.31
C LEU A 91 22.13 6.04 -11.28
N VAL A 92 21.60 5.59 -12.41
CA VAL A 92 22.41 4.92 -13.46
C VAL A 92 23.45 5.89 -14.01
N THR A 93 23.08 7.14 -14.28
CA THR A 93 24.02 8.18 -14.72
C THR A 93 25.10 8.45 -13.68
N LEU A 94 24.73 8.54 -12.39
CA LEU A 94 25.69 8.74 -11.29
C LEU A 94 26.70 7.58 -11.20
N LEU A 95 26.22 6.34 -11.27
CA LEU A 95 27.08 5.16 -11.25
C LEU A 95 28.00 5.10 -12.47
N SER A 96 27.48 5.44 -13.64
CA SER A 96 28.28 5.55 -14.86
C SER A 96 29.39 6.58 -14.71
N ASN A 97 29.09 7.75 -14.17
CA ASN A 97 30.07 8.80 -13.93
C ASN A 97 31.14 8.37 -12.90
N LEU A 98 30.73 7.72 -11.81
CA LEU A 98 31.65 7.20 -10.80
C LEU A 98 32.58 6.13 -11.38
N ARG A 99 32.07 5.25 -12.25
CA ARG A 99 32.90 4.28 -12.97
C ARG A 99 33.95 4.97 -13.84
N THR A 100 33.58 5.99 -14.63
CA THR A 100 34.53 6.74 -15.45
C THR A 100 35.60 7.40 -14.59
N LEU A 101 35.22 8.06 -13.49
CA LEU A 101 36.17 8.68 -12.56
C LEU A 101 37.15 7.66 -11.95
N HIS A 102 36.69 6.46 -11.62
CA HIS A 102 37.58 5.39 -11.16
C HIS A 102 38.56 4.93 -12.23
N LEU A 103 38.11 4.74 -13.47
CA LEU A 103 38.99 4.37 -14.57
C LEU A 103 40.06 5.45 -14.82
N ASP A 104 39.67 6.72 -14.83
CA ASP A 104 40.61 7.84 -15.00
C ASP A 104 41.60 7.92 -13.84
N ALA A 105 41.13 7.70 -12.61
CA ALA A 105 42.00 7.66 -11.43
C ALA A 105 42.99 6.49 -11.48
N ASP A 106 42.53 5.29 -11.82
CA ASP A 106 43.37 4.09 -11.95
C ASP A 106 44.44 4.28 -13.04
N ASN A 107 44.07 4.84 -14.19
CA ASN A 107 45.04 5.23 -15.23
C ASN A 107 46.08 6.22 -14.70
N ALA A 108 45.66 7.25 -13.95
CA ALA A 108 46.57 8.23 -13.36
C ALA A 108 47.47 7.63 -12.26
N PHE A 109 47.00 6.66 -11.49
CA PHE A 109 47.82 5.94 -10.51
C PHE A 109 48.81 5.01 -11.21
N GLN A 110 48.38 4.32 -12.27
CA GLN A 110 49.27 3.47 -13.06
C GLN A 110 50.41 4.28 -13.68
N MET A 111 50.12 5.46 -14.25
CA MET A 111 51.15 6.35 -14.78
C MET A 111 52.12 6.84 -13.70
N ARG A 112 51.64 7.14 -12.49
CA ARG A 112 52.50 7.56 -11.36
C ARG A 112 53.33 6.41 -10.78
N ALA A 113 52.82 5.18 -10.84
CA ALA A 113 53.54 4.01 -10.36
C ALA A 113 54.78 3.68 -11.21
N VAL A 114 54.84 4.13 -12.48
CA VAL A 114 55.97 3.87 -13.38
C VAL A 114 57.28 4.44 -12.84
N ASP A 115 57.22 5.58 -12.14
CA ASP A 115 58.40 6.27 -11.61
C ASP A 115 58.82 5.76 -10.21
N ILE A 116 58.01 4.90 -9.58
CA ILE A 116 58.26 4.36 -8.24
C ILE A 116 59.09 3.08 -8.38
N GLN A 117 60.27 3.05 -7.74
CA GLN A 117 61.06 1.82 -7.71
C GLN A 117 60.36 0.74 -6.87
N PRO A 118 60.45 -0.55 -7.23
CA PRO A 118 59.80 -1.62 -6.48
C PRO A 118 60.30 -1.74 -5.03
N ASP A 119 61.51 -1.24 -4.74
CA ASP A 119 62.09 -1.22 -3.40
C ASP A 119 61.76 0.06 -2.60
N ASP A 120 61.10 1.04 -3.23
CA ASP A 120 60.65 2.28 -2.58
C ASP A 120 59.31 2.04 -1.87
N ALA A 121 59.40 1.47 -0.66
CA ALA A 121 58.24 1.21 0.18
C ALA A 121 57.47 2.49 0.56
N GLU A 122 58.14 3.62 0.70
CA GLU A 122 57.51 4.90 1.07
C GLU A 122 56.68 5.44 -0.10
N GLY A 123 57.23 5.41 -1.33
CA GLY A 123 56.51 5.77 -2.54
C GLY A 123 55.26 4.92 -2.78
N MET A 124 55.37 3.60 -2.61
CA MET A 124 54.23 2.68 -2.75
C MET A 124 53.13 2.93 -1.71
N LEU A 125 53.50 3.17 -0.45
CA LEU A 125 52.54 3.52 0.61
C LEU A 125 51.87 4.88 0.34
N GLY A 126 52.64 5.87 -0.14
CA GLY A 126 52.13 7.17 -0.56
C GLY A 126 51.10 7.05 -1.68
N LEU A 127 51.40 6.26 -2.73
CA LEU A 127 50.48 5.99 -3.84
C LEU A 127 49.18 5.35 -3.33
N CYS A 128 49.28 4.30 -2.51
CA CYS A 128 48.12 3.62 -1.92
C CYS A 128 47.24 4.59 -1.11
N ASN A 129 47.84 5.42 -0.27
CA ASN A 129 47.11 6.42 0.51
C ASN A 129 46.37 7.43 -0.39
N THR A 130 47.03 7.92 -1.45
CA THR A 130 46.38 8.84 -2.39
C THR A 130 45.22 8.19 -3.16
N GLN A 131 45.33 6.89 -3.48
CA GLN A 131 44.26 6.12 -4.11
C GLN A 131 43.05 5.99 -3.18
N ILE A 132 43.27 5.65 -1.91
CA ILE A 132 42.20 5.57 -0.90
C ILE A 132 41.50 6.92 -0.72
N ILE A 133 42.25 8.02 -0.60
CA ILE A 133 41.67 9.36 -0.43
C ILE A 133 40.85 9.78 -1.66
N THR A 134 41.35 9.50 -2.87
CA THR A 134 40.68 9.86 -4.12
C THR A 134 39.37 9.10 -4.29
N THR A 135 39.42 7.77 -4.09
CA THR A 135 38.22 6.91 -4.16
C THR A 135 37.20 7.31 -3.09
N MET A 136 37.63 7.60 -1.86
CA MET A 136 36.75 8.07 -0.80
C MET A 136 36.10 9.43 -1.14
N SER A 137 36.87 10.35 -1.71
CA SER A 137 36.36 11.67 -2.13
C SER A 137 35.32 11.58 -3.24
N HIS A 138 35.51 10.67 -4.21
CA HIS A 138 34.51 10.39 -5.24
C HIS A 138 33.21 9.85 -4.64
N HIS A 139 33.28 8.89 -3.71
CA HIS A 139 32.11 8.36 -3.02
C HIS A 139 31.39 9.42 -2.19
N GLN A 140 32.12 10.25 -1.44
CA GLN A 140 31.52 11.33 -0.65
C GLN A 140 30.75 12.32 -1.53
N ARG A 141 31.32 12.71 -2.68
CA ARG A 141 30.66 13.61 -3.63
C ARG A 141 29.41 12.96 -4.24
N ALA A 142 29.48 11.68 -4.62
CA ALA A 142 28.34 10.94 -5.14
C ALA A 142 27.20 10.85 -4.10
N ILE A 143 27.52 10.53 -2.84
CA ILE A 143 26.55 10.47 -1.74
C ILE A 143 25.94 11.85 -1.47
N ALA A 144 26.73 12.92 -1.52
CA ALA A 144 26.21 14.29 -1.34
C ALA A 144 25.19 14.66 -2.42
N GLN A 145 25.45 14.28 -3.68
CA GLN A 145 24.50 14.50 -4.78
C GLN A 145 23.19 13.72 -4.58
N LEU A 146 23.26 12.48 -4.08
CA LEU A 146 22.06 11.72 -3.73
C LEU A 146 21.22 12.42 -2.66
N ARG A 147 21.85 12.92 -1.59
CA ARG A 147 21.14 13.55 -0.46
C ARG A 147 20.36 14.81 -0.86
N VAL A 148 20.92 15.64 -1.73
CA VAL A 148 20.25 16.87 -2.21
C VAL A 148 18.98 16.51 -2.99
N THR A 149 19.02 15.45 -3.80
CA THR A 149 17.86 14.97 -4.57
C THR A 149 16.80 14.30 -3.69
N THR A 150 17.18 13.67 -2.57
CA THR A 150 16.22 13.02 -1.67
C THR A 150 15.45 13.99 -0.79
N GLN A 151 16.06 15.10 -0.35
CA GLN A 151 15.45 16.02 0.62
C GLN A 151 14.37 16.95 0.05
N LEU A 152 14.35 17.18 -1.26
CA LEU A 152 13.30 18.00 -1.91
C LEU A 152 11.94 17.28 -2.06
N GLN A 153 11.86 16.02 -1.64
CA GLN A 153 10.73 15.15 -1.94
C GLN A 153 10.25 14.43 -0.67
N THR A 154 9.96 15.22 0.38
CA THR A 154 9.02 14.82 1.43
C THR A 154 7.62 14.84 0.83
N TYR A 155 7.31 13.85 -0.02
CA TYR A 155 5.92 13.58 -0.34
C TYR A 155 5.24 13.09 0.94
N PRO A 156 4.06 13.64 1.29
CA PRO A 156 3.21 12.99 2.27
C PRO A 156 2.81 11.65 1.64
N MET A 157 3.50 10.59 2.03
CA MET A 157 2.92 9.26 1.93
C MET A 157 1.53 9.39 2.55
N TYR A 158 0.48 9.18 1.75
CA TYR A 158 -0.89 8.98 2.22
C TYR A 158 -1.02 7.68 3.04
N HIS A 159 0.01 7.30 3.79
CA HIS A 159 -0.19 6.50 4.98
C HIS A 159 -0.75 7.42 6.04
N GLN A 160 -2.05 7.20 6.30
CA GLN A 160 -2.71 7.33 7.59
C GLN A 160 -2.04 8.35 8.51
N GLN A 161 -2.67 9.53 8.63
CA GLN A 161 -2.55 10.46 9.75
C GLN A 161 -1.36 10.10 10.65
N ALA A 162 -0.22 10.74 10.39
CA ALA A 162 0.94 10.69 11.25
C ALA A 162 0.53 11.16 12.65
N ARG A 163 -0.08 10.25 13.43
CA ARG A 163 -0.04 10.32 14.86
C ARG A 163 1.45 10.27 15.18
N PRO A 164 1.96 11.20 15.99
CA PRO A 164 3.32 11.08 16.49
C PRO A 164 3.48 9.66 17.05
N PRO A 165 4.65 9.01 16.90
CA PRO A 165 4.89 7.69 17.45
C PRO A 165 4.45 7.71 18.91
N VAL A 166 3.29 7.11 19.17
CA VAL A 166 2.73 7.06 20.51
C VAL A 166 3.63 6.07 21.22
N MET A 167 4.65 6.58 21.91
CA MET A 167 5.35 5.75 22.87
C MET A 167 4.29 5.13 23.77
N PRO A 168 4.33 3.82 24.03
CA PRO A 168 3.37 3.19 24.90
C PRO A 168 3.34 3.95 26.24
N PRO A 169 2.16 4.10 26.86
CA PRO A 169 2.05 4.78 28.14
C PRO A 169 3.04 4.14 29.11
N ARG A 170 3.91 4.96 29.70
CA ARG A 170 4.99 4.56 30.62
C ARG A 170 4.51 3.80 31.86
N THR A 171 3.20 3.62 32.01
CA THR A 171 2.53 2.95 33.12
C THR A 171 2.64 1.41 33.06
N SER A 172 2.97 0.82 31.90
CA SER A 172 3.29 -0.61 31.79
C SER A 172 4.53 -0.79 30.92
N GLY A 173 5.71 -0.84 31.56
CA GLY A 173 7.03 -0.78 30.92
C GLY A 173 7.43 -1.97 30.03
N ARG A 174 6.50 -2.65 29.36
CA ARG A 174 6.79 -3.68 28.37
C ARG A 174 5.89 -3.49 27.16
N TYR A 175 6.51 -3.43 25.98
CA TYR A 175 5.79 -3.64 24.74
C TYR A 175 5.08 -5.01 24.78
N PRO A 176 3.94 -5.15 24.09
CA PRO A 176 3.35 -6.47 23.89
C PRO A 176 4.38 -7.46 23.33
N HIS A 177 4.26 -8.74 23.66
CA HIS A 177 5.27 -9.76 23.35
C HIS A 177 5.55 -9.96 21.86
N TRP A 178 4.69 -9.43 20.98
CA TRP A 178 4.86 -9.43 19.53
C TRP A 178 5.68 -8.24 19.00
N TYR A 179 6.21 -7.40 19.87
CA TYR A 179 7.17 -6.35 19.52
C TYR A 179 8.58 -6.68 20.04
N GLY A 180 9.58 -6.35 19.23
CA GLY A 180 10.99 -6.35 19.63
C GLY A 180 11.28 -5.26 20.66
N ARG A 181 12.46 -5.36 21.28
CA ARG A 181 12.93 -4.37 22.27
C ARG A 181 13.09 -2.98 21.64
N GLU A 182 13.29 -2.94 20.34
CA GLU A 182 13.46 -1.75 19.50
C GLU A 182 12.11 -1.05 19.21
N GLY A 183 10.98 -1.62 19.64
CA GLY A 183 9.65 -1.04 19.43
C GLY A 183 9.04 -1.33 18.06
N TYR A 184 9.56 -2.33 17.34
CA TYR A 184 9.05 -2.79 16.05
C TYR A 184 8.28 -4.10 16.19
N CYS A 185 7.18 -4.24 15.44
CA CYS A 185 6.44 -5.49 15.37
C CYS A 185 7.32 -6.58 14.75
N LEU A 186 7.43 -7.73 15.41
CA LEU A 186 8.26 -8.85 14.94
C LEU A 186 7.71 -9.50 13.66
N GLU A 187 6.40 -9.42 13.44
CA GLU A 187 5.74 -10.02 12.27
C GLU A 187 5.76 -9.09 11.04
N HIS A 188 5.62 -7.78 11.25
CA HIS A 188 5.44 -6.81 10.15
C HIS A 188 6.62 -5.84 9.97
N GLY A 189 7.58 -5.81 10.89
CA GLY A 189 8.71 -4.88 10.84
C GLY A 189 8.32 -3.40 10.92
N THR A 190 7.10 -3.08 11.35
CA THR A 190 6.61 -1.70 11.47
C THR A 190 6.76 -1.17 12.89
N PRO A 191 7.04 0.12 13.09
CA PRO A 191 7.11 0.72 14.43
C PRO A 191 5.76 0.63 15.14
N TYR A 192 5.77 0.67 16.48
CA TYR A 192 4.55 0.75 17.28
C TYR A 192 3.75 2.02 16.94
N GLN A 193 2.44 1.97 16.70
CA GLN A 193 1.50 0.85 16.78
C GLN A 193 1.26 0.22 15.38
N CYS A 194 1.55 -1.07 15.24
CA CYS A 194 1.25 -1.89 14.07
C CYS A 194 -0.27 -2.14 13.96
N PHE A 195 -0.92 -1.43 13.05
CA PHE A 195 -2.36 -1.52 12.80
C PHE A 195 -2.85 -2.93 12.45
N THR A 196 -2.02 -3.73 11.78
CA THR A 196 -2.35 -5.11 11.41
C THR A 196 -2.47 -6.01 12.63
N CYS A 197 -1.56 -5.86 13.60
CA CYS A 197 -1.64 -6.57 14.86
C CYS A 197 -2.75 -6.00 15.74
N ASP A 198 -2.87 -4.67 15.83
CA ASP A 198 -3.82 -4.01 16.73
C ASP A 198 -5.27 -4.49 16.51
N ARG A 199 -5.70 -4.58 15.24
CA ARG A 199 -7.03 -5.11 14.88
C ARG A 199 -7.23 -6.59 15.20
N ARG A 200 -6.16 -7.40 15.22
CA ARG A 200 -6.24 -8.82 15.64
C ARG A 200 -6.43 -8.94 17.16
N TYR A 201 -5.92 -7.99 17.94
CA TYR A 201 -5.96 -8.05 19.40
C TYR A 201 -7.14 -7.31 20.05
N GLU A 202 -7.80 -6.37 19.35
CA GLU A 202 -9.08 -5.79 19.82
C GLU A 202 -10.21 -6.83 19.93
N ASN A 203 -10.11 -7.97 19.22
CA ASN A 203 -11.11 -9.04 19.22
C ASN A 203 -10.78 -10.21 20.17
N LEU A 204 -9.72 -10.12 20.98
CA LEU A 204 -9.42 -11.14 21.97
C LEU A 204 -10.15 -10.84 23.28
N PRO A 205 -10.84 -11.83 23.89
CA PRO A 205 -11.45 -11.64 25.19
C PRO A 205 -10.36 -11.22 26.20
N ALA A 206 -10.66 -10.19 26.99
CA ALA A 206 -9.74 -9.70 28.00
C ALA A 206 -9.21 -10.87 28.85
N PRO A 207 -7.89 -10.94 29.12
CA PRO A 207 -7.36 -11.99 29.96
C PRO A 207 -8.02 -11.88 31.33
N GLN A 208 -8.79 -12.91 31.71
CA GLN A 208 -9.34 -13.03 33.04
C GLN A 208 -8.18 -13.00 34.02
N GLY A 209 -8.10 -11.94 34.83
CA GLY A 209 -7.07 -11.78 35.84
C GLY A 209 -7.11 -12.98 36.78
N ASN A 210 -6.02 -13.74 36.80
CA ASN A 210 -5.79 -14.79 37.78
C ASN A 210 -5.89 -14.16 39.18
N THR A 211 -6.91 -14.55 39.94
CA THR A 211 -7.02 -14.31 41.37
C THR A 211 -5.84 -14.96 42.07
N ALA A 212 -5.07 -14.15 42.81
CA ALA A 212 -3.95 -14.62 43.61
C ALA A 212 -4.44 -15.55 44.75
N PRO A 213 -3.76 -16.68 45.04
CA PRO A 213 -4.09 -17.49 46.20
C PRO A 213 -3.55 -16.83 47.48
N GLY A 214 -4.37 -16.88 48.53
CA GLY A 214 -4.17 -16.18 49.78
C GLY A 214 -2.87 -16.50 50.53
N LYS A 215 -2.28 -15.45 51.11
CA LYS A 215 -1.27 -15.57 52.16
C LYS A 215 -1.91 -16.16 53.42
N LYS A 216 -1.58 -17.41 53.76
CA LYS A 216 -1.77 -17.94 55.12
C LYS A 216 -0.66 -17.38 56.02
N LYS A 217 -1.09 -16.81 57.15
CA LYS A 217 -0.25 -16.48 58.30
C LYS A 217 0.20 -17.77 58.98
N SER A 218 1.51 -17.90 59.21
CA SER A 218 2.14 -18.53 60.38
C SER A 218 3.52 -17.91 60.54
#